data_AF-A0A2V2DMG9-F1
#
_entry.id   AF-A0A2V2DMG9-F1
#
_cell.length_a   1.000
_cell.length_b   1.000
_cell.length_c   1.000
_cell.angle_alpha   90.00
_cell.angle_beta   90.00
_cell.angle_gamma   90.00
#
_symmetry.space_group_name_H-M   'P 1'
#
loop_
_entity.id
_entity.type
_entity.pdbx_description
1 polymer ?
#
loop_
_entity_poly.entity_id
_entity_poly.type
_entity_poly.pdbx_seq_one_letter_code
_entity_poly.pdbx_strand_id
1 'polypeptide(L)'
;MNLEKKRNFLNAMIGKRICSLSREGGLVSFGFGDLMLSFHYDQNIMPEFVLHFMCPFRIEMNEKIILGDNDLYIPSDRKSYPVNLDIQNSTMFDKIAGAFIYELNTQEIEEINLTSNGDISIIFGAGAINSFICASEGEAWRFFKTQTNEQHLVASCGNIEFQ
;
A
#
# COMPACT_ATOMS: atom_id res chain seq x y z
N MET A 1 -16.33 14.01 -12.96
CA MET A 1 -15.46 12.96 -13.52
C MET A 1 -15.84 11.62 -12.88
N ASN A 2 -16.18 10.61 -13.69
CA ASN A 2 -16.92 9.41 -13.29
C ASN A 2 -16.14 8.56 -12.25
N LEU A 3 -16.74 8.30 -11.08
CA LEU A 3 -16.19 7.41 -10.05
C LEU A 3 -15.90 6.00 -10.60
N GLU A 4 -16.67 5.57 -11.60
CA GLU A 4 -16.47 4.32 -12.33
C GLU A 4 -15.11 4.27 -13.04
N LYS A 5 -14.65 5.37 -13.65
CA LYS A 5 -13.32 5.41 -14.28
C LYS A 5 -12.20 5.20 -13.26
N LYS A 6 -12.35 5.77 -12.06
CA LYS A 6 -11.39 5.64 -10.95
C LYS A 6 -11.37 4.20 -10.43
N ARG A 7 -12.56 3.61 -10.25
CA ARG A 7 -12.71 2.19 -9.90
C ARG A 7 -12.10 1.26 -10.94
N ASN A 8 -12.36 1.50 -12.23
CA ASN A 8 -11.79 0.70 -13.32
C ASN A 8 -10.27 0.77 -13.34
N PHE A 9 -9.68 1.92 -13.00
CA PHE A 9 -8.23 2.05 -12.90
C PHE A 9 -7.66 1.23 -11.73
N LEU A 10 -8.28 1.27 -10.55
CA LEU A 10 -7.90 0.41 -9.42
C LEU A 10 -8.12 -1.08 -9.72
N ASN A 11 -9.19 -1.43 -10.43
CA ASN A 11 -9.52 -2.81 -10.81
C ASN A 11 -8.47 -3.46 -11.71
N ALA A 12 -7.51 -2.70 -12.26
CA ALA A 12 -6.34 -3.27 -12.94
C ALA A 12 -5.50 -4.19 -12.02
N MET A 13 -5.65 -4.05 -10.70
CA MET A 13 -5.03 -4.93 -9.70
C MET A 13 -5.78 -6.25 -9.47
N ILE A 14 -7.04 -6.41 -9.90
CA ILE A 14 -7.80 -7.65 -9.70
C ILE A 14 -7.10 -8.81 -10.45
N GLY A 15 -6.94 -9.95 -9.78
CA GLY A 15 -6.20 -11.11 -10.26
C GLY A 15 -4.68 -10.94 -10.19
N LYS A 16 -4.17 -9.83 -9.66
CA LYS A 16 -2.74 -9.63 -9.39
C LYS A 16 -2.41 -10.01 -7.95
N ARG A 17 -1.15 -10.38 -7.72
CA ARG A 17 -0.63 -10.74 -6.39
C ARG A 17 0.00 -9.54 -5.70
N ILE A 18 0.02 -9.54 -4.37
CA ILE A 18 0.74 -8.55 -3.56
C ILE A 18 2.21 -8.96 -3.49
N CYS A 19 3.08 -8.30 -4.25
CA CYS A 19 4.47 -8.74 -4.41
C CYS A 19 5.48 -7.96 -3.56
N SER A 20 5.11 -6.80 -3.03
CA SER A 20 5.96 -6.04 -2.10
C SER A 20 5.16 -5.29 -1.03
N LEU A 21 5.78 -5.13 0.14
CA LEU A 21 5.32 -4.27 1.23
C LEU A 21 6.55 -3.62 1.85
N SER A 22 6.62 -2.29 1.81
CA SER A 22 7.76 -1.53 2.32
C SER A 22 7.33 -0.17 2.85
N ARG A 23 8.30 0.59 3.37
CA ARG A 23 8.09 1.98 3.76
C ARG A 23 9.30 2.87 3.45
N GLU A 24 9.03 4.15 3.29
CA GLU A 24 10.02 5.22 3.28
C GLU A 24 9.54 6.33 4.22
N GLY A 25 10.23 6.50 5.34
CA GLY A 25 9.71 7.31 6.45
C GLY A 25 8.36 6.76 6.94
N GLY A 26 7.33 7.61 6.90
CA GLY A 26 5.94 7.26 7.22
C GLY A 26 5.07 6.90 5.99
N LEU A 27 5.63 6.91 4.78
CA LEU A 27 4.94 6.47 3.58
C LEU A 27 5.06 4.95 3.46
N VAL A 28 3.93 4.25 3.38
CA VAL A 28 3.88 2.79 3.20
C VAL A 28 3.53 2.46 1.76
N SER A 29 4.27 1.53 1.15
CA SER A 29 4.09 1.13 -0.25
C SER A 29 3.68 -0.32 -0.35
N PHE A 30 2.55 -0.55 -1.03
CA PHE A 30 2.12 -1.87 -1.48
C PHE A 30 2.41 -2.01 -2.97
N GLY A 31 3.06 -3.10 -3.36
CA GLY A 31 3.31 -3.45 -4.75
C GLY A 31 2.45 -4.60 -5.20
N PHE A 32 1.96 -4.52 -6.43
CA PHE A 32 1.07 -5.53 -7.02
C PHE A 32 1.53 -5.95 -8.41
N GLY A 33 1.21 -7.19 -8.76
CA GLY A 33 1.51 -7.79 -10.06
C GLY A 33 2.92 -8.36 -10.14
N ASP A 34 3.44 -8.44 -11.35
CA ASP A 34 4.75 -9.04 -11.60
C ASP A 34 5.88 -8.10 -11.18
N LEU A 35 6.98 -8.71 -10.75
CA LEU A 35 8.24 -8.01 -10.49
C LEU A 35 8.97 -7.79 -11.82
N MET A 36 9.16 -6.53 -12.20
CA MET A 36 9.76 -6.12 -13.46
C MET A 36 11.13 -5.48 -13.22
N LEU A 37 12.08 -5.73 -14.12
CA LEU A 37 13.35 -4.99 -14.14
C LEU A 37 13.08 -3.54 -14.56
N SER A 38 13.58 -2.59 -13.77
CA SER A 38 13.55 -1.16 -14.08
C SER A 38 14.81 -0.76 -14.83
N PHE A 39 14.64 -0.28 -16.06
CA PHE A 39 15.75 0.22 -16.88
C PHE A 39 16.11 1.69 -16.59
N HIS A 40 15.29 2.38 -15.79
CA HIS A 40 15.47 3.80 -15.47
C HIS A 40 16.17 4.04 -14.13
N TYR A 41 16.11 3.09 -13.19
CA TYR A 41 16.70 3.19 -11.85
C TYR A 41 17.62 2.01 -11.60
N ASP A 42 18.89 2.11 -12.01
CA ASP A 42 19.99 1.21 -11.64
C ASP A 42 19.68 -0.31 -11.66
N GLN A 43 18.84 -0.78 -12.60
CA GLN A 43 18.42 -2.20 -12.69
C GLN A 43 17.65 -2.71 -11.45
N ASN A 44 16.90 -1.85 -10.77
CA ASN A 44 16.08 -2.26 -9.63
C ASN A 44 14.85 -3.06 -10.08
N ILE A 45 14.48 -4.05 -9.28
CA ILE A 45 13.25 -4.82 -9.47
C ILE A 45 12.08 -4.02 -8.86
N MET A 46 11.03 -3.76 -9.62
CA MET A 46 9.87 -2.98 -9.20
C MET A 46 8.55 -3.71 -9.50
N PRO A 47 7.51 -3.57 -8.65
CA PRO A 47 6.16 -4.06 -8.94
C PRO A 47 5.55 -3.42 -10.19
N GLU A 48 4.64 -4.11 -10.87
CA GLU A 48 3.84 -3.56 -11.99
C GLU A 48 3.00 -2.35 -11.55
N PHE A 49 2.34 -2.45 -10.41
CA PHE A 49 1.55 -1.37 -9.82
C PHE A 49 1.99 -1.09 -8.40
N VAL A 50 1.86 0.17 -7.98
CA VAL A 50 2.19 0.60 -6.63
C VAL A 50 1.06 1.46 -6.05
N LEU A 51 0.72 1.19 -4.80
CA LEU A 51 -0.17 1.99 -3.97
C LEU A 51 0.61 2.51 -2.76
N HIS A 52 0.78 3.82 -2.69
CA HIS A 52 1.34 4.51 -1.54
C HIS A 52 0.24 4.92 -0.58
N PHE A 53 0.41 4.65 0.71
CA PHE A 53 -0.42 5.14 1.81
C PHE A 53 0.37 6.13 2.65
N MET A 54 -0.26 7.27 2.92
CA MET A 54 0.14 8.29 3.89
C MET A 54 -1.00 8.58 4.88
N CYS A 55 -1.95 7.65 4.98
CA CYS A 55 -3.06 7.67 5.91
C CYS A 55 -3.09 6.35 6.70
N PRO A 56 -3.80 6.31 7.84
CA PRO A 56 -3.94 5.08 8.60
C PRO A 56 -4.46 3.94 7.73
N PHE A 57 -3.87 2.77 7.94
CA PHE A 57 -4.25 1.54 7.27
C PHE A 57 -4.16 0.37 8.24
N ARG A 58 -4.76 -0.75 7.83
CA ARG A 58 -4.53 -2.05 8.46
C ARG A 58 -4.58 -3.18 7.43
N ILE A 59 -3.83 -4.23 7.72
CA ILE A 59 -3.90 -5.52 7.05
C ILE A 59 -4.55 -6.51 8.00
N GLU A 60 -5.63 -7.12 7.53
CA GLU A 60 -6.36 -8.16 8.24
C GLU A 60 -6.17 -9.50 7.53
N MET A 61 -6.03 -10.56 8.29
CA MET A 61 -5.98 -11.94 7.80
C MET A 61 -6.61 -12.86 8.83
N ASN A 62 -7.48 -13.77 8.41
CA ASN A 62 -8.18 -14.71 9.30
C ASN A 62 -8.83 -14.00 10.50
N GLU A 63 -9.56 -12.90 10.21
CA GLU A 63 -10.28 -12.07 11.21
C GLU A 63 -9.38 -11.40 12.27
N LYS A 64 -8.07 -11.29 12.03
CA LYS A 64 -7.12 -10.63 12.93
C LYS A 64 -6.39 -9.51 12.21
N ILE A 65 -6.13 -8.43 12.94
CA ILE A 65 -5.21 -7.39 12.50
C ILE A 65 -3.79 -7.97 12.60
N ILE A 66 -3.10 -8.06 11.46
CA ILE A 66 -1.72 -8.55 11.38
C ILE A 66 -0.74 -7.40 11.42
N LEU A 67 -1.07 -6.30 10.74
CA LEU A 67 -0.24 -5.11 10.63
C LEU A 67 -1.12 -3.87 10.58
N GLY A 68 -0.75 -2.81 11.28
CA GLY A 68 -1.41 -1.51 11.18
C GLY A 68 -0.42 -0.36 11.12
N ASP A 69 -0.94 0.82 10.79
CA ASP A 69 -0.17 2.06 10.73
C ASP A 69 0.62 2.36 12.01
N ASN A 70 0.03 2.10 13.18
CA ASN A 70 0.70 2.32 14.47
C ASN A 70 1.96 1.47 14.67
N ASP A 71 2.14 0.35 13.94
CA ASP A 71 3.34 -0.47 14.02
C ASP A 71 4.58 0.25 13.46
N LEU A 72 4.40 1.35 12.70
CA LEU A 72 5.48 2.26 12.30
C LEU A 72 6.15 2.94 13.50
N TYR A 73 5.40 3.17 14.59
CA TYR A 73 5.86 3.94 15.75
C TYR A 73 6.25 3.06 16.95
N ILE A 74 6.27 1.74 16.76
CA ILE A 74 6.70 0.77 17.77
C ILE A 74 8.09 0.27 17.40
N PRO A 75 9.09 0.31 18.31
CA PRO A 75 10.43 -0.18 18.00
C PRO A 75 10.44 -1.70 17.81
N SER A 76 11.21 -2.19 16.84
CA SER A 76 11.33 -3.64 16.55
C SER A 76 12.04 -4.40 17.67
N ASP A 77 12.97 -3.74 18.38
CA ASP A 77 13.66 -4.22 19.56
C ASP A 77 14.08 -3.06 20.49
N ARG A 78 14.77 -3.38 21.60
CA ARG A 78 15.22 -2.37 22.58
C ARG A 78 16.24 -1.37 22.04
N LYS A 79 17.07 -1.77 21.06
CA LYS A 79 18.10 -0.92 20.45
C LYS A 79 17.50 0.08 19.47
N SER A 80 16.32 -0.21 18.94
CA SER A 80 15.55 0.67 18.05
C SER A 80 14.72 1.73 18.79
N TYR A 81 14.89 1.87 20.11
CA TYR A 81 14.24 2.94 20.89
C TYR A 81 15.18 4.14 21.08
N PRO A 82 14.73 5.38 20.82
CA PRO A 82 13.43 5.75 20.26
C PRO A 82 13.35 5.41 18.76
N VAL A 83 12.12 5.23 18.26
CA VAL A 83 11.88 4.95 16.83
C VAL A 83 12.41 6.10 15.97
N ASN A 84 13.15 5.74 14.92
CA ASN A 84 13.57 6.65 13.87
C ASN A 84 13.12 6.07 12.52
N LEU A 85 12.17 6.74 11.87
CA LEU A 85 11.59 6.30 10.60
C LEU A 85 12.58 6.41 9.42
N ASP A 86 13.69 7.12 9.56
CA ASP A 86 14.74 7.16 8.54
C ASP A 86 15.61 5.90 8.55
N ILE A 87 15.49 5.06 9.60
CA ILE A 87 16.25 3.81 9.76
C ILE A 87 15.34 2.64 9.40
N GLN A 88 15.71 1.88 8.38
CA GLN A 88 15.04 0.63 7.99
C GLN A 88 15.24 -0.47 9.05
N ASN A 89 14.32 -1.43 9.13
CA ASN A 89 14.32 -2.54 10.09
C ASN A 89 14.27 -2.12 11.58
N SER A 90 13.87 -0.88 11.85
CA SER A 90 13.81 -0.32 13.21
C SER A 90 12.43 -0.38 13.84
N THR A 91 11.38 -0.67 13.05
CA THR A 91 9.98 -0.62 13.51
C THR A 91 9.35 -2.01 13.56
N MET A 92 8.29 -2.16 14.35
CA MET A 92 7.48 -3.37 14.35
C MET A 92 6.88 -3.61 12.97
N PHE A 93 6.51 -2.54 12.25
CA PHE A 93 6.11 -2.61 10.85
C PHE A 93 7.15 -3.36 10.01
N ASP A 94 8.43 -2.98 10.07
CA ASP A 94 9.48 -3.60 9.24
C ASP A 94 9.59 -5.10 9.49
N LYS A 95 9.53 -5.48 10.77
CA LYS A 95 9.63 -6.87 11.22
C LYS A 95 8.44 -7.70 10.73
N ILE A 96 7.23 -7.19 10.89
CA ILE A 96 6.00 -7.88 10.46
C ILE A 96 5.94 -7.94 8.93
N ALA A 97 6.17 -6.82 8.25
CA ALA A 97 6.16 -6.75 6.78
C ALA A 97 7.16 -7.75 6.16
N GLY A 98 8.39 -7.80 6.66
CA GLY A 98 9.41 -8.74 6.18
C GLY A 98 9.06 -10.21 6.42
N ALA A 99 8.34 -10.53 7.51
CA ALA A 99 7.90 -11.90 7.78
C ALA A 99 6.65 -12.28 6.97
N PHE A 100 5.73 -11.33 6.77
CA PHE A 100 4.39 -11.59 6.25
C PHE A 100 4.28 -11.46 4.73
N ILE A 101 5.23 -10.79 4.07
CA ILE A 101 5.18 -10.57 2.62
C ILE A 101 5.15 -11.88 1.81
N TYR A 102 5.78 -12.94 2.31
CA TYR A 102 5.74 -14.25 1.64
C TYR A 102 4.34 -14.87 1.64
N GLU A 103 3.56 -14.66 2.70
CA GLU A 103 2.17 -15.09 2.76
C GLU A 103 1.31 -14.26 1.80
N LEU A 104 1.47 -12.93 1.81
CA LEU A 104 0.75 -12.01 0.92
C LEU A 104 1.03 -12.27 -0.57
N ASN A 105 2.25 -12.66 -0.95
CA ASN A 105 2.61 -12.95 -2.34
C ASN A 105 1.94 -14.20 -2.91
N THR A 106 1.34 -15.05 -2.06
CA THR A 106 0.53 -16.18 -2.53
C THR A 106 -0.93 -15.81 -2.79
N GLN A 107 -1.36 -14.61 -2.38
CA GLN A 107 -2.75 -14.18 -2.45
C GLN A 107 -2.97 -13.35 -3.72
N GLU A 108 -4.06 -13.64 -4.42
CA GLU A 108 -4.55 -12.83 -5.53
C GLU A 108 -5.63 -11.88 -5.04
N ILE A 109 -5.65 -10.67 -5.60
CA ILE A 109 -6.69 -9.70 -5.32
C ILE A 109 -7.99 -10.14 -5.98
N GLU A 110 -9.04 -10.24 -5.18
CA GLU A 110 -10.37 -10.68 -5.59
C GLU A 110 -11.28 -9.49 -5.88
N GLU A 111 -11.21 -8.47 -5.02
CA GLU A 111 -12.13 -7.34 -5.06
C GLU A 111 -11.47 -6.06 -4.54
N ILE A 112 -11.87 -4.94 -5.11
CA ILE A 112 -11.47 -3.61 -4.65
C ILE A 112 -12.71 -2.75 -4.45
N ASN A 113 -12.87 -2.24 -3.25
CA ASN A 113 -13.90 -1.28 -2.89
C ASN A 113 -13.29 0.11 -2.72
N LEU A 114 -13.98 1.10 -3.28
CA LEU A 114 -13.63 2.51 -3.14
C LEU A 114 -14.85 3.27 -2.64
N THR A 115 -14.73 3.85 -1.44
CA THR A 115 -15.78 4.65 -0.80
C THR A 115 -15.84 6.05 -1.41
N SER A 116 -16.92 6.79 -1.13
CA SER A 116 -17.05 8.19 -1.56
C SER A 116 -16.03 9.12 -0.88
N ASN A 117 -15.55 8.74 0.31
CA ASN A 117 -14.58 9.52 1.07
C ASN A 117 -13.13 9.22 0.63
N GLY A 118 -12.94 8.19 -0.19
CA GLY A 118 -11.66 7.80 -0.75
C GLY A 118 -11.00 6.60 -0.06
N ASP A 119 -11.63 5.99 0.94
CA ASP A 119 -11.10 4.77 1.56
C ASP A 119 -11.07 3.64 0.53
N ILE A 120 -9.96 2.89 0.54
CA ILE A 120 -9.78 1.70 -0.30
C ILE A 120 -9.81 0.47 0.62
N SER A 121 -10.60 -0.52 0.21
CA SER A 121 -10.49 -1.89 0.70
C SER A 121 -10.06 -2.81 -0.44
N ILE A 122 -8.94 -3.49 -0.29
CA ILE A 122 -8.43 -4.51 -1.22
C ILE A 122 -8.62 -5.87 -0.55
N ILE A 123 -9.44 -6.73 -1.13
CA ILE A 123 -9.82 -8.04 -0.58
C ILE A 123 -9.06 -9.13 -1.34
N PHE A 124 -8.53 -10.11 -0.60
CA PHE A 124 -7.77 -11.23 -1.14
C PHE A 124 -7.88 -12.43 -0.20
N GLY A 125 -8.24 -13.62 -0.70
CA GLY A 125 -8.30 -14.85 0.09
C GLY A 125 -9.04 -14.67 1.42
N ALA A 126 -8.32 -14.89 2.53
CA ALA A 126 -8.85 -14.76 3.89
C ALA A 126 -8.54 -13.40 4.55
N GLY A 127 -8.17 -12.38 3.77
CA GLY A 127 -7.66 -11.11 4.27
C GLY A 127 -8.08 -9.87 3.48
N ALA A 128 -7.69 -8.72 4.00
CA ALA A 128 -7.93 -7.43 3.39
C ALA A 128 -6.88 -6.39 3.79
N ILE A 129 -6.59 -5.45 2.88
CA ILE A 129 -5.89 -4.19 3.18
C ILE A 129 -6.93 -3.09 3.16
N ASN A 130 -7.03 -2.32 4.24
CA ASN A 130 -7.98 -1.22 4.37
C ASN A 130 -7.23 0.08 4.67
N SER A 131 -7.56 1.15 3.96
CA SER A 131 -7.15 2.52 4.30
C SER A 131 -8.29 3.28 4.99
N PHE A 132 -7.92 4.27 5.79
CA PHE A 132 -8.84 5.13 6.53
C PHE A 132 -8.38 6.58 6.39
N ILE A 133 -8.93 7.30 5.42
CA ILE A 133 -8.64 8.72 5.24
C ILE A 133 -9.20 9.49 6.43
N CYS A 134 -8.30 10.00 7.27
CA CYS A 134 -8.66 10.70 8.50
C CYS A 134 -8.09 12.13 8.61
N ALA A 135 -7.43 12.62 7.55
CA ALA A 135 -6.88 13.96 7.48
C ALA A 135 -7.82 14.90 6.71
N SER A 136 -7.85 16.19 7.09
CA SER A 136 -8.63 17.22 6.41
C SER A 136 -7.93 17.80 5.18
N GLU A 137 -6.63 17.57 5.05
CA GLU A 137 -5.77 18.08 3.98
C GLU A 137 -4.66 17.07 3.67
N GLY A 138 -4.00 17.26 2.53
CA GLY A 138 -2.90 16.40 2.07
C GLY A 138 -3.36 15.19 1.27
N GLU A 139 -2.38 14.57 0.62
CA GLU A 139 -2.55 13.31 -0.10
C GLU A 139 -2.61 12.16 0.91
N ALA A 140 -3.66 11.36 0.84
CA ALA A 140 -3.87 10.20 1.68
C ALA A 140 -3.30 8.93 1.05
N TRP A 141 -3.46 8.79 -0.27
CA TRP A 141 -2.86 7.71 -1.04
C TRP A 141 -2.71 8.06 -2.52
N ARG A 142 -1.82 7.33 -3.18
CA ARG A 142 -1.55 7.44 -4.61
C ARG A 142 -1.34 6.06 -5.21
N PHE A 143 -2.05 5.80 -6.29
CA PHE A 143 -1.98 4.57 -7.07
C PHE A 143 -1.47 4.86 -8.48
N PHE A 144 -0.52 4.05 -8.96
CA PHE A 144 0.06 4.23 -10.28
C PHE A 144 0.64 2.93 -10.83
N LYS A 145 0.79 2.90 -12.16
CA LYS A 145 1.50 1.86 -12.87
C LYS A 145 2.95 2.27 -13.05
N THR A 146 3.88 1.42 -12.62
CA THR A 146 5.32 1.74 -12.69
C THR A 146 5.82 1.71 -14.11
N GLN A 147 6.93 2.42 -14.37
CA GLN A 147 7.59 2.47 -15.68
C GLN A 147 6.69 2.95 -16.83
N THR A 148 5.68 3.77 -16.52
CA THR A 148 4.83 4.42 -17.51
C THR A 148 4.74 5.92 -17.23
N ASN A 149 4.37 6.69 -18.24
CA ASN A 149 3.98 8.10 -18.09
C ASN A 149 2.46 8.24 -17.94
N GLU A 150 1.78 7.17 -17.51
CA GLU A 150 0.33 7.21 -17.25
C GLU A 150 0.04 8.07 -16.03
N GLN A 151 -1.15 8.67 -15.98
CA GLN A 151 -1.58 9.47 -14.85
C GLN A 151 -1.68 8.64 -13.58
N HIS A 152 -1.41 9.27 -12.45
CA HIS A 152 -1.56 8.66 -11.13
C HIS A 152 -2.96 8.93 -10.60
N LEU A 153 -3.58 7.94 -9.96
CA LEU A 153 -4.82 8.17 -9.22
C LEU A 153 -4.46 8.56 -7.79
N VAL A 154 -4.82 9.77 -7.39
CA VAL A 154 -4.48 10.35 -6.09
C VAL A 154 -5.75 10.63 -5.31
N ALA A 155 -5.78 10.25 -4.03
CA ALA A 155 -6.83 10.67 -3.11
C ALA A 155 -6.30 11.62 -2.06
N SER A 156 -7.12 12.63 -1.81
CA SER A 156 -6.99 13.62 -0.74
C SER A 156 -8.33 13.71 -0.01
N CYS A 157 -8.42 14.46 1.08
CA CYS A 157 -9.65 14.62 1.84
C CYS A 157 -10.87 14.94 0.95
N GLY A 158 -11.78 13.97 0.78
CA GLY A 158 -13.02 14.11 0.02
C GLY A 158 -12.88 14.22 -1.50
N ASN A 159 -11.69 14.04 -2.06
CA ASN A 159 -11.46 14.09 -3.50
C ASN A 159 -10.56 12.95 -3.97
N ILE A 160 -10.81 12.48 -5.18
CA ILE A 160 -9.97 11.49 -5.86
C ILE A 160 -9.81 11.97 -7.29
N GLU A 161 -8.60 12.08 -7.82
CA GLU A 161 -8.36 12.64 -9.14
C GLU A 161 -7.17 11.99 -9.84
N PHE A 162 -7.13 12.14 -11.15
CA PHE A 162 -5.96 11.75 -11.94
C PHE A 162 -5.00 12.94 -12.00
N GLN A 163 -3.75 12.74 -11.61
CA GLN A 163 -2.66 13.70 -11.72
C GLN A 163 -1.68 13.26 -12.80
#